data_AF-A0A537CKT2-F1
#
_entry.id   AF-A0A537CKT2-F1
#
_cell.length_a   1.000
_cell.length_b   1.000
_cell.length_c   1.000
_cell.angle_alpha   90.00
_cell.angle_beta   90.00
_cell.angle_gamma   90.00
#
_symmetry.space_group_name_H-M   'P 1'
#
loop_
_entity.id
_entity.type
_entity.pdbx_description
1 polymer ?
#
loop_
_entity_poly.entity_id
_entity_poly.type
_entity_poly.pdbx_seq_one_letter_code
_entity_poly.pdbx_strand_id
1 'polypeptide(L)' 'SKESIIQAVAGWDEDLSPNAIEVYISRLRTKLERAGVHIRTVRGFGYMLEEFKIR' A
#
# COMPACT_ATOMS: atom_id res chain seq x y z
N SER A 1 -24.37 -1.03 -8.81
CA SER A 1 -24.85 0.26 -8.26
C SER A 1 -23.99 0.68 -7.08
N LYS A 2 -24.06 1.94 -6.66
CA LYS A 2 -23.24 2.60 -5.62
C LYS A 2 -22.89 1.73 -4.40
N GLU A 3 -23.79 0.84 -4.00
CA GLU A 3 -23.59 -0.15 -2.94
C GLU A 3 -22.43 -1.14 -3.18
N SER A 4 -22.17 -1.54 -4.43
CA SER A 4 -21.06 -2.44 -4.78
C SER A 4 -19.70 -1.76 -4.61
N ILE A 5 -19.62 -0.45 -4.86
CA ILE A 5 -18.41 0.35 -4.64
C ILE A 5 -18.20 0.54 -3.14
N ILE A 6 -19.28 0.84 -2.40
CA ILE A 6 -19.23 0.98 -0.94
C ILE A 6 -18.79 -0.33 -0.28
N GLN A 7 -19.28 -1.50 -0.72
CA GLN A 7 -18.85 -2.81 -0.20
C GLN A 7 -17.38 -3.12 -0.50
N ALA A 8 -16.89 -2.79 -1.69
CA ALA A 8 -15.49 -2.98 -2.07
C ALA A 8 -14.54 -2.10 -1.24
N VAL A 9 -14.99 -0.90 -0.83
CA VAL A 9 -14.21 0.05 -0.02
C VAL A 9 -14.37 -0.23 1.49
N ALA A 10 -15.56 -0.61 1.94
CA ALA A 10 -15.85 -0.87 3.36
C ALA A 10 -15.07 -2.07 3.92
N GLY A 11 -14.75 -3.08 3.10
CA GLY A 11 -13.90 -4.21 3.51
C GLY A 11 -12.44 -3.84 3.81
N TRP A 12 -12.03 -2.60 3.51
CA TRP A 12 -10.69 -2.06 3.80
C TRP A 12 -10.69 -1.10 4.99
N ASP A 13 -11.87 -0.66 5.43
CA ASP A 13 -12.04 0.44 6.40
C ASP A 13 -12.08 -0.06 7.85
N GLU A 14 -12.41 -1.33 8.08
CA GLU A 14 -12.85 -1.74 9.43
C GLU A 14 -11.73 -2.16 10.40
N ASP A 15 -10.52 -2.54 9.96
CA ASP A 15 -9.44 -2.89 10.93
C ASP A 15 -8.02 -2.86 10.32
N LEU A 16 -7.70 -1.85 9.49
CA LEU A 16 -6.31 -1.59 9.17
C LEU A 16 -5.65 -0.86 10.34
N SER A 17 -5.41 -1.61 11.43
CA SER A 17 -4.53 -1.15 12.49
C SER A 17 -3.19 -0.72 11.88
N PRO A 18 -2.51 0.31 12.43
CA PRO A 18 -1.22 0.76 11.91
C PRO A 18 -0.22 -0.39 11.72
N ASN A 19 -0.30 -1.39 12.59
CA ASN A 19 0.48 -2.62 12.53
C ASN A 19 0.15 -3.47 11.28
N ALA A 20 -1.12 -3.61 10.92
CA ALA A 20 -1.54 -4.31 9.70
C ALA A 20 -1.00 -3.61 8.44
N ILE A 21 -1.03 -2.27 8.42
CA ILE A 21 -0.47 -1.47 7.32
C ILE A 21 1.03 -1.76 7.13
N GLU A 22 1.81 -1.83 8.21
CA GLU A 22 3.24 -2.16 8.11
C GLU A 22 3.48 -3.55 7.52
N VAL A 23 2.69 -4.55 7.92
CA VAL A 23 2.77 -5.90 7.36
C VAL A 23 2.41 -5.91 5.87
N TYR A 24 1.37 -5.18 5.47
CA TYR A 24 0.98 -5.06 4.07
C TYR A 24 2.05 -4.35 3.25
N ILE A 25 2.60 -3.23 3.71
CA ILE A 25 3.67 -2.49 3.03
C ILE A 25 4.92 -3.35 2.90
N SER A 26 5.27 -4.14 3.92
CA SER A 26 6.39 -5.10 3.86
C SER A 26 6.18 -6.15 2.77
N ARG A 27 5.00 -6.77 2.72
CA ARG A 27 4.64 -7.74 1.66
C ARG A 27 4.59 -7.10 0.28
N LEU A 28 4.13 -5.86 0.19
CA LEU A 28 4.02 -5.12 -1.07
C LEU A 28 5.41 -4.75 -1.61
N ARG A 29 6.34 -4.35 -0.74
CA ARG A 29 7.74 -4.07 -1.09
C ARG A 29 8.39 -5.26 -1.80
N THR A 30 8.30 -6.47 -1.24
CA THR A 30 8.89 -7.66 -1.87
C THR A 30 8.29 -7.98 -3.24
N LYS A 31 7.01 -7.69 -3.46
CA LYS A 31 6.36 -7.87 -4.76
C LYS A 31 6.79 -6.80 -5.77
N LEU A 32 6.91 -5.55 -5.31
CA LEU A 32 7.28 -4.40 -6.13
C LEU A 32 8.77 -4.36 -6.46
N GLU A 33 9.65 -4.89 -5.60
CA GLU A 33 11.07 -5.06 -5.90
C GLU A 33 11.29 -5.86 -7.19
N ARG A 34 10.49 -6.92 -7.41
CA ARG A 34 10.52 -7.69 -8.66
C ARG A 34 10.06 -6.89 -9.88
N ALA A 35 9.20 -5.89 -9.66
CA ALA A 35 8.71 -4.99 -10.70
C ALA A 35 9.59 -3.75 -10.87
N GLY A 36 10.70 -3.61 -10.13
CA GLY A 36 11.53 -2.41 -10.17
C GLY A 36 10.85 -1.19 -9.58
N VAL A 37 10.01 -1.35 -8.55
CA VAL A 37 9.32 -0.26 -7.84
C VAL A 37 9.64 -0.33 -6.35
N HIS A 38 9.85 0.82 -5.73
CA HIS A 38 10.16 0.96 -4.31
C HIS A 38 9.07 1.74 -3.57
N ILE A 39 8.81 1.37 -2.33
CA ILE A 39 7.92 2.12 -1.43
C ILE A 39 8.79 2.91 -0.45
N ARG A 40 8.63 4.23 -0.44
CA ARG A 40 9.28 5.17 0.48
C ARG A 40 8.30 5.69 1.51
N THR A 41 8.70 5.74 2.77
CA THR A 41 7.89 6.35 3.83
C THR A 41 8.23 7.84 3.92
N VAL A 42 7.23 8.71 3.79
CA VAL A 42 7.35 10.16 3.92
C VAL A 42 6.67 10.60 5.21
N ARG A 43 7.46 11.07 6.17
CA ARG A 43 6.97 11.49 7.48
C ARG A 43 6.00 12.67 7.31
N GLY A 44 4.79 12.54 7.86
CA GLY A 44 3.72 13.53 7.71
C GLY A 44 2.87 13.41 6.45
N PHE A 45 3.21 12.50 5.52
CA PHE A 45 2.48 12.30 4.26
C PHE A 45 2.11 10.84 3.99
N GLY A 46 2.74 9.86 4.66
CA GLY A 46 2.41 8.44 4.52
C GLY A 46 3.45 7.68 3.68
N TYR A 47 3.00 6.92 2.69
CA TYR A 47 3.85 6.10 1.82
C TYR A 47 3.77 6.59 0.37
N MET A 48 4.91 6.66 -0.30
CA MET A 48 5.04 7.07 -1.70
C MET A 48 5.69 5.96 -2.51
N LEU A 49 5.17 5.74 -3.72
CA LEU A 49 5.73 4.80 -4.68
C LEU A 49 6.74 5.55 -5.57
N GLU A 50 7.96 5.01 -5.67
CA GLU A 50 9.03 5.53 -6.51
C GLU A 50 9.50 4.42 -7.47
N GLU A 51 9.71 4.75 -8.74
CA GLU A 51 10.31 3.80 -9.69
C GLU A 51 11.77 3.53 -9.32
N PHE A 52 12.10 2.26 -9.09
CA PHE A 52 13.48 1.80 -8.87
C PHE A 52 14.14 1.58 -10.24
N LYS A 53 14.65 2.66 -10.83
CA LYS A 53 15.49 2.54 -12.04
C LYS A 53 16.81 1.87 -11.67
N ILE A 54 16.89 0.57 -11.93
CA ILE A 54 18.17 -0.15 -11.97
C ILE A 54 18.94 0.43 -13.17
N ARG A 55 19.99 1.18 -12.86
CA ARG A 55 20.87 1.81 -13.83
C ARG A 55 21.90 0.82 -14.35
#